data_AF-A0A6B2LG05-F1
#
_entry.id   AF-A0A6B2LG05-F1
#
_cell.length_a   1.000
_cell.length_b   1.000
_cell.length_c   1.000
_cell.angle_alpha   90.00
_cell.angle_beta   90.00
_cell.angle_gamma   90.00
#
_symmetry.space_group_name_H-M   'P 1'
#
loop_
_entity.id
_entity.type
_entity.pdbx_description
1 polymer ?
#
loop_
_entity_poly.entity_id
_entity_poly.type
_entity_poly.pdbx_seq_one_letter_code
_entity_poly.pdbx_strand_id
1 'polypeptide(L)'
;MWKTLSSGLEKDGFCICEGFHVNHYNTLVPKYALPTYQRSDPIGFVIGATKEFWTPFSNHLRKSGKISPDPVDSYCRNTIQQTIQQTISEYNSTNTEKVEYDLRFYDSPPKSGKFVHVQTAGHVAGFAYYDGDTFWSASGKYGVWFVYRAVLVVNMNFGELGVPEPVLPLPVLSEKEKMEIERLTKLAEETFWQDSSILLQIRDVCEVGKLEWRYSGSLLDYFYPIQTTKTQVLHSILQQPHET
;
A
#
# COMPACT_ATOMS: atom_id res chain seq x y z
N MET A 1 3.06 7.25 19.49
CA MET A 1 2.04 7.18 18.41
C MET A 1 2.51 6.34 17.22
N TRP A 2 3.59 6.70 16.51
CA TRP A 2 4.07 5.94 15.34
C TRP A 2 4.28 4.44 15.61
N LYS A 3 5.01 4.07 16.67
CA LYS A 3 5.21 2.65 17.04
C LYS A 3 3.88 1.91 17.25
N THR A 4 2.93 2.54 17.94
CA THR A 4 1.59 2.00 18.16
C THR A 4 0.84 1.80 16.84
N LEU A 5 0.87 2.82 15.96
CA LEU A 5 0.26 2.76 14.64
C LEU A 5 0.85 1.61 13.81
N SER A 6 2.19 1.58 13.70
CA SER A 6 2.93 0.60 12.91
C SER A 6 2.67 -0.82 13.40
N SER A 7 2.81 -1.08 14.72
CA SER A 7 2.52 -2.40 15.30
C SER A 7 1.05 -2.79 15.23
N GLY A 8 0.12 -1.82 15.22
CA GLY A 8 -1.29 -2.09 14.99
C GLY A 8 -1.56 -2.55 13.57
N LEU A 9 -1.00 -1.85 12.59
CA LEU A 9 -1.12 -2.15 11.16
C LEU A 9 -0.44 -3.48 10.79
N GLU A 10 0.74 -3.75 11.35
CA GLU A 10 1.51 -4.97 11.10
C GLU A 10 0.76 -6.25 11.53
N LYS A 11 0.01 -6.21 12.65
CA LYS A 11 -0.81 -7.34 13.10
C LYS A 11 -1.87 -7.77 12.09
N ASP A 12 -2.32 -6.83 11.27
CA ASP A 12 -3.28 -7.04 10.19
C ASP A 12 -2.60 -7.18 8.82
N GLY A 13 -1.28 -7.33 8.81
CA GLY A 13 -0.46 -7.58 7.62
C GLY A 13 -0.17 -6.36 6.75
N PHE A 14 -0.36 -5.16 7.31
CA PHE A 14 0.12 -3.91 6.71
C PHE A 14 1.51 -3.58 7.24
N CYS A 15 2.52 -4.29 6.75
CA CYS A 15 3.92 -4.16 7.20
C CYS A 15 4.68 -2.98 6.56
N ILE A 16 3.98 -2.12 5.82
CA ILE A 16 4.54 -0.87 5.29
C ILE A 16 3.84 0.28 6.03
N CYS A 17 4.61 1.04 6.82
CA CYS A 17 4.15 2.21 7.56
C CYS A 17 5.30 3.22 7.70
N GLU A 18 5.80 3.69 6.56
CA GLU A 18 6.96 4.58 6.49
C GLU A 18 6.55 6.05 6.58
N GLY A 19 7.24 6.82 7.41
CA GLY A 19 7.01 8.26 7.51
C GLY A 19 7.69 9.03 6.38
N PHE A 20 7.15 10.19 6.04
CA PHE A 20 7.75 11.12 5.09
C PHE A 20 7.42 12.57 5.43
N HIS A 21 8.27 13.48 4.96
CA HIS A 21 8.02 14.92 5.00
C HIS A 21 6.98 15.29 3.93
N VAL A 22 5.83 15.78 4.38
CA VAL A 22 4.73 16.19 3.48
C VAL A 22 5.18 17.29 2.51
N ASN A 23 6.10 18.16 2.94
CA ASN A 23 6.66 19.21 2.08
C ASN A 23 7.45 18.64 0.88
N HIS A 24 8.17 17.53 1.07
CA HIS A 24 8.89 16.86 -0.04
C HIS A 24 7.90 16.29 -1.06
N TYR A 25 6.85 15.63 -0.59
CA TYR A 25 5.76 15.17 -1.46
C TYR A 25 5.09 16.33 -2.21
N ASN A 26 4.71 17.41 -1.50
CA ASN A 26 3.99 18.55 -2.07
C ASN A 26 4.80 19.30 -3.12
N THR A 27 6.13 19.32 -2.98
CA THR A 27 7.04 19.88 -3.99
C THR A 27 6.97 19.11 -5.31
N LEU A 28 6.89 17.77 -5.24
CA LEU A 28 6.85 16.90 -6.42
C LEU A 28 5.44 16.81 -7.04
N VAL A 29 4.39 16.94 -6.23
CA VAL A 29 3.00 16.76 -6.68
C VAL A 29 2.11 17.95 -6.25
N PRO A 30 2.42 19.19 -6.68
CA PRO A 30 1.74 20.39 -6.17
C PRO A 30 0.24 20.42 -6.47
N LYS A 31 -0.18 19.80 -7.59
CA LYS A 31 -1.60 19.70 -7.99
C LYS A 31 -2.45 18.91 -6.98
N TYR A 32 -1.84 17.97 -6.26
CA TYR A 32 -2.51 17.08 -5.32
C TYR A 32 -1.90 17.18 -3.93
N ALA A 33 -1.58 18.41 -3.52
CA ALA A 33 -0.95 18.68 -2.25
C ALA A 33 -1.75 18.10 -1.07
N LEU A 34 -0.99 17.58 -0.12
CA LEU A 34 -1.45 17.09 1.17
C LEU A 34 -1.52 18.26 2.17
N PRO A 35 -2.44 18.22 3.16
CA PRO A 35 -2.56 19.28 4.15
C PRO A 35 -1.29 19.39 4.98
N THR A 36 -0.83 20.61 5.20
CA THR A 36 0.33 20.88 6.07
C THR A 36 -0.06 21.16 7.51
N TYR A 37 -1.35 21.39 7.77
CA TYR A 37 -1.87 21.85 9.07
C TYR A 37 -1.10 23.06 9.65
N GLN A 38 -0.54 23.90 8.78
CA GLN A 38 0.31 25.04 9.18
C GLN A 38 1.55 24.64 10.00
N ARG A 39 1.94 23.36 9.96
CA ARG A 39 3.18 22.85 10.55
C ARG A 39 4.36 23.24 9.66
N SER A 40 5.51 23.51 10.27
CA SER A 40 6.74 23.85 9.53
C SER A 40 7.30 22.63 8.79
N ASP A 41 7.15 21.44 9.38
CA ASP A 41 7.63 20.19 8.80
C ASP A 41 6.60 19.06 8.99
N PRO A 42 5.46 19.09 8.29
CA PRO A 42 4.34 18.17 8.52
C PRO A 42 4.71 16.72 8.18
N ILE A 43 4.23 15.78 9.01
CA ILE A 43 4.45 14.35 8.81
C ILE A 43 3.30 13.65 8.07
N GLY A 44 3.68 12.81 7.12
CA GLY A 44 2.80 11.83 6.50
C GLY A 44 3.33 10.41 6.70
N PHE A 45 2.46 9.43 6.51
CA PHE A 45 2.79 8.01 6.49
C PHE A 45 2.23 7.38 5.22
N VAL A 46 3.05 6.61 4.52
CA VAL A 46 2.57 5.71 3.46
C VAL A 46 2.28 4.35 4.07
N ILE A 47 1.10 3.81 3.76
CA ILE A 47 0.63 2.53 4.28
C ILE A 47 0.47 1.55 3.13
N GLY A 48 0.95 0.33 3.30
CA GLY A 48 0.90 -0.72 2.28
C GLY A 48 1.01 -2.12 2.86
N ALA A 49 0.99 -3.10 1.98
CA ALA A 49 1.04 -4.52 2.31
C ALA A 49 1.95 -5.29 1.36
N THR A 50 2.58 -6.34 1.87
CA THR A 50 3.25 -7.41 1.09
C THR A 50 2.31 -8.61 1.00
N LYS A 51 2.80 -9.81 0.61
CA LYS A 51 1.99 -11.04 0.63
C LYS A 51 1.46 -11.44 2.01
N GLU A 52 2.04 -10.92 3.10
CA GLU A 52 1.71 -11.29 4.48
C GLU A 52 0.29 -10.90 4.89
N PHE A 53 -0.32 -9.88 4.27
CA PHE A 53 -1.71 -9.48 4.55
C PHE A 53 -2.75 -10.53 4.22
N TRP A 54 -2.39 -11.51 3.39
CA TRP A 54 -3.34 -12.52 2.91
C TRP A 54 -3.86 -13.41 4.03
N THR A 55 -3.02 -13.73 5.00
CA THR A 55 -3.41 -14.56 6.15
C THR A 55 -4.40 -13.83 7.07
N PRO A 56 -4.11 -12.60 7.55
CA PRO A 56 -5.11 -11.78 8.26
C PRO A 56 -6.42 -11.58 7.51
N PHE A 57 -6.36 -11.29 6.20
CA PHE A 57 -7.54 -11.17 5.35
C PHE A 57 -8.36 -12.47 5.31
N SER A 58 -7.71 -13.61 5.09
CA SER A 58 -8.38 -14.91 5.03
C SER A 58 -9.03 -15.27 6.36
N ASN A 59 -8.36 -14.97 7.48
CA ASN A 59 -8.92 -15.15 8.82
C ASN A 59 -10.15 -14.26 9.05
N HIS A 60 -10.08 -13.00 8.63
CA HIS A 60 -11.21 -12.08 8.69
C HIS A 60 -12.40 -12.59 7.88
N LEU A 61 -12.17 -13.05 6.64
CA LEU A 61 -13.22 -13.57 5.76
C LEU A 61 -13.89 -14.83 6.35
N ARG A 62 -13.10 -15.76 6.89
CA ARG A 62 -13.63 -16.95 7.57
C ARG A 62 -14.49 -16.57 8.78
N LYS A 63 -14.01 -15.64 9.61
CA LYS A 63 -14.75 -15.17 10.78
C LYS A 63 -16.05 -14.45 10.42
N SER A 64 -16.05 -13.68 9.33
CA SER A 64 -17.26 -12.96 8.89
C SER A 64 -18.30 -13.89 8.26
N GLY A 65 -17.85 -14.98 7.62
CA GLY A 65 -18.68 -15.92 6.88
C GLY A 65 -19.38 -15.30 5.66
N LYS A 66 -18.98 -14.08 5.24
CA LYS A 66 -19.64 -13.29 4.20
C LYS A 66 -18.63 -12.67 3.25
N ILE A 67 -18.86 -12.87 1.96
CA ILE A 67 -18.11 -12.22 0.88
C ILE A 67 -18.81 -10.90 0.54
N SER A 68 -18.15 -9.76 0.77
CA SER A 68 -18.61 -8.47 0.25
C SER A 68 -18.25 -8.30 -1.23
N PRO A 69 -18.83 -7.33 -1.96
CA PRO A 69 -18.51 -7.10 -3.38
C PRO A 69 -17.01 -6.90 -3.66
N ASP A 70 -16.33 -6.13 -2.81
CA ASP A 70 -14.90 -5.85 -2.90
C ASP A 70 -14.19 -6.26 -1.60
N PRO A 71 -14.00 -7.57 -1.35
CA PRO A 71 -13.68 -8.08 -0.02
C PRO A 71 -12.31 -7.63 0.47
N VAL A 72 -11.30 -7.64 -0.41
CA VAL A 72 -9.96 -7.16 -0.07
C VAL A 72 -9.95 -5.66 0.18
N ASP A 73 -10.53 -4.84 -0.70
CA ASP A 73 -10.51 -3.39 -0.51
C ASP A 73 -11.34 -2.97 0.70
N SER A 74 -12.48 -3.63 0.94
CA SER A 74 -13.29 -3.44 2.15
C SER A 74 -12.50 -3.77 3.42
N TYR A 75 -11.81 -4.91 3.43
CA TYR A 75 -10.94 -5.30 4.54
C TYR A 75 -9.84 -4.25 4.75
N CYS A 76 -9.08 -3.90 3.71
CA CYS A 76 -8.01 -2.92 3.83
C CYS A 76 -8.50 -1.57 4.34
N ARG A 77 -9.61 -1.04 3.80
CA ARG A 77 -10.16 0.25 4.22
C ARG A 77 -10.61 0.24 5.67
N ASN A 78 -11.41 -0.76 6.05
CA ASN A 78 -11.96 -0.84 7.40
C ASN A 78 -10.86 -1.04 8.44
N THR A 79 -9.93 -1.94 8.19
CA THR A 79 -8.85 -2.26 9.13
C THR A 79 -7.89 -1.08 9.30
N ILE A 80 -7.41 -0.48 8.19
CA ILE A 80 -6.54 0.71 8.26
C ILE A 80 -7.25 1.85 9.00
N GLN A 81 -8.51 2.13 8.66
CA GLN A 81 -9.27 3.21 9.30
C GLN A 81 -9.48 2.96 10.79
N GLN A 82 -9.86 1.75 11.19
CA GLN A 82 -10.07 1.38 12.59
C GLN A 82 -8.78 1.51 13.40
N THR A 83 -7.66 0.98 12.88
CA THR A 83 -6.35 1.06 13.56
C THR A 83 -5.90 2.51 13.74
N ILE A 84 -6.07 3.36 12.72
CA ILE A 84 -5.76 4.80 12.82
C ILE A 84 -6.67 5.48 13.83
N GLN A 85 -7.98 5.27 13.76
CA GLN A 85 -8.95 5.86 14.69
C GLN A 85 -8.66 5.49 16.13
N GLN A 86 -8.36 4.21 16.40
CA GLN A 86 -7.99 3.74 17.73
C GLN A 86 -6.69 4.41 18.19
N THR A 87 -5.64 4.38 17.36
CA THR A 87 -4.33 4.96 17.71
C THR A 87 -4.42 6.46 18.01
N ILE A 88 -5.16 7.21 17.20
CA ILE A 88 -5.37 8.65 17.39
C ILE A 88 -6.25 8.91 18.62
N SER A 89 -7.26 8.08 18.88
CA SER A 89 -8.12 8.23 20.08
C SER A 89 -7.35 7.97 21.37
N GLU A 90 -6.49 6.95 21.40
CA GLU A 90 -5.61 6.64 22.53
C GLU A 90 -4.56 7.73 22.76
N TYR A 91 -3.97 8.26 21.68
CA TYR A 91 -3.07 9.42 21.78
C TYR A 91 -3.81 10.62 22.35
N ASN A 92 -4.98 10.94 21.79
CA ASN A 92 -5.78 12.09 22.21
C ASN A 92 -6.30 11.93 23.64
N SER A 93 -6.62 10.75 24.14
CA SER A 93 -7.09 10.57 25.53
C SER A 93 -6.00 10.86 26.58
N THR A 94 -4.73 10.74 26.19
CA THR A 94 -3.57 10.91 27.09
C THR A 94 -2.85 12.25 26.92
N ASN A 95 -3.20 13.02 25.89
CA ASN A 95 -2.55 14.31 25.57
C ASN A 95 -3.54 15.49 25.62
N THR A 96 -3.04 16.65 26.03
CA THR A 96 -3.81 17.90 26.10
C THR A 96 -4.07 18.50 24.72
N GLU A 97 -3.07 18.46 23.83
CA GLU A 97 -3.21 18.86 22.43
C GLU A 97 -3.82 17.70 21.64
N LYS A 98 -4.98 17.95 21.02
CA LYS A 98 -5.65 16.96 20.18
C LYS A 98 -5.05 17.01 18.79
N VAL A 99 -4.80 15.83 18.25
CA VAL A 99 -4.23 15.67 16.91
C VAL A 99 -5.35 15.30 15.94
N GLU A 100 -5.42 16.07 14.85
CA GLU A 100 -6.24 15.82 13.68
C GLU A 100 -5.46 15.00 12.65
N TYR A 101 -6.17 14.38 11.71
CA TYR A 101 -5.54 13.64 10.62
C TYR A 101 -6.35 13.68 9.32
N ASP A 102 -5.66 13.51 8.19
CA ASP A 102 -6.24 13.32 6.86
C ASP A 102 -5.84 11.95 6.33
N LEU A 103 -6.81 11.08 6.08
CA LEU A 103 -6.60 9.74 5.51
C LEU A 103 -7.08 9.71 4.06
N ARG A 104 -6.20 9.28 3.14
CA ARG A 104 -6.46 9.14 1.72
C ARG A 104 -6.15 7.73 1.25
N PHE A 105 -7.07 7.08 0.55
CA PHE A 105 -6.85 5.73 0.00
C PHE A 105 -6.36 5.80 -1.45
N TYR A 106 -5.56 4.81 -1.85
CA TYR A 106 -4.85 4.77 -3.14
C TYR A 106 -5.73 4.90 -4.38
N ASP A 107 -6.98 4.47 -4.27
CA ASP A 107 -8.00 4.39 -5.30
C ASP A 107 -8.97 5.59 -5.30
N SER A 108 -8.73 6.59 -4.43
CA SER A 108 -9.57 7.79 -4.35
C SER A 108 -9.43 8.61 -5.64
N PRO A 109 -10.49 8.87 -6.42
CA PRO A 109 -10.36 9.53 -7.71
C PRO A 109 -10.02 11.03 -7.57
N PRO A 110 -9.39 11.68 -8.57
CA PRO A 110 -9.02 13.11 -8.53
C PRO A 110 -10.16 14.05 -8.09
N LYS A 111 -11.38 13.81 -8.57
CA LYS A 111 -12.57 14.59 -8.25
C LYS A 111 -13.07 14.49 -6.80
N SER A 112 -12.54 13.57 -6.00
CA SER A 112 -12.96 13.36 -4.61
C SER A 112 -12.40 14.39 -3.64
N GLY A 113 -11.37 15.16 -4.03
CA GLY A 113 -10.58 15.96 -3.09
C GLY A 113 -9.68 15.13 -2.15
N LYS A 114 -9.72 13.79 -2.26
CA LYS A 114 -8.94 12.83 -1.46
C LYS A 114 -7.95 12.03 -2.31
N PHE A 115 -7.74 12.41 -3.57
CA PHE A 115 -6.70 11.79 -4.40
C PHE A 115 -5.31 11.98 -3.79
N VAL A 116 -4.47 10.98 -3.98
CA VAL A 116 -3.07 11.01 -3.57
C VAL A 116 -2.23 10.21 -4.57
N HIS A 117 -1.09 10.76 -4.97
CA HIS A 117 -0.14 10.03 -5.81
C HIS A 117 0.72 9.12 -4.93
N VAL A 118 0.13 7.99 -4.52
CA VAL A 118 0.69 7.13 -3.46
C VAL A 118 2.10 6.62 -3.76
N GLN A 119 2.46 6.46 -5.04
CA GLN A 119 3.79 6.06 -5.47
C GLN A 119 4.85 7.12 -5.15
N THR A 120 4.52 8.41 -5.29
CA THR A 120 5.43 9.50 -4.89
C THR A 120 5.56 9.56 -3.38
N ALA A 121 4.47 9.35 -2.63
CA ALA A 121 4.54 9.26 -1.17
C ALA A 121 5.49 8.14 -0.72
N GLY A 122 5.37 6.96 -1.35
CA GLY A 122 6.30 5.85 -1.11
C GLY A 122 7.75 6.12 -1.50
N HIS A 123 7.99 6.88 -2.58
CA HIS A 123 9.32 7.30 -2.98
C HIS A 123 9.95 8.24 -1.94
N VAL A 124 9.25 9.31 -1.54
CA VAL A 124 9.79 10.28 -0.56
C VAL A 124 9.85 9.71 0.86
N ALA A 125 9.12 8.64 1.15
CA ALA A 125 9.21 7.89 2.40
C ALA A 125 10.42 6.93 2.45
N GLY A 126 11.21 6.83 1.37
CA GLY A 126 12.34 5.91 1.34
C GLY A 126 11.99 4.45 1.07
N PHE A 127 10.71 4.13 0.83
CA PHE A 127 10.26 2.74 0.77
C PHE A 127 10.58 2.06 -0.56
N ALA A 128 10.15 2.67 -1.67
CA ALA A 128 10.36 2.12 -3.00
C ALA A 128 10.60 3.22 -4.03
N TYR A 129 11.56 2.97 -4.92
CA TYR A 129 11.88 3.89 -6.00
C TYR A 129 10.73 3.90 -7.00
N TYR A 130 10.02 5.02 -7.06
CA TYR A 130 9.11 5.32 -8.16
C TYR A 130 9.90 5.70 -9.41
N ASP A 131 9.80 4.85 -10.42
CA ASP A 131 10.43 5.01 -11.72
C ASP A 131 9.44 5.69 -12.68
N GLY A 132 9.79 6.90 -13.13
CA GLY A 132 8.91 7.72 -13.98
C GLY A 132 8.78 7.24 -15.42
N ASP A 133 9.70 6.38 -15.88
CA ASP A 133 9.69 5.86 -17.25
C ASP A 133 8.71 4.68 -17.36
N THR A 134 8.72 3.82 -16.34
CA THR A 134 7.85 2.64 -16.28
C THR A 134 6.54 2.89 -15.52
N PHE A 135 6.46 3.97 -14.74
CA PHE A 135 5.38 4.25 -13.78
C PHE A 135 5.23 3.19 -12.68
N TRP A 136 6.26 2.36 -12.43
CA TRP A 136 6.25 1.36 -11.35
C TRP A 136 7.04 1.84 -10.12
N SER A 137 6.63 1.37 -8.95
CA SER A 137 7.42 1.50 -7.73
C SER A 137 8.07 0.17 -7.39
N ALA A 138 9.39 0.16 -7.21
CA ALA A 138 10.13 -1.04 -6.88
C ALA A 138 10.99 -0.84 -5.63
N SER A 139 10.81 -1.72 -4.64
CA SER A 139 11.50 -1.71 -3.36
C SER A 139 12.79 -2.55 -3.46
N GLY A 140 13.87 -2.15 -2.79
CA GLY A 140 15.11 -2.93 -2.68
C GLY A 140 14.94 -4.31 -2.03
N LYS A 141 13.93 -4.50 -1.18
CA LYS A 141 13.61 -5.79 -0.55
C LYS A 141 12.56 -6.59 -1.32
N TYR A 142 11.40 -5.98 -1.57
CA TYR A 142 10.22 -6.64 -2.13
C TYR A 142 10.13 -6.64 -3.66
N GLY A 143 11.02 -5.93 -4.36
CA GLY A 143 10.83 -5.61 -5.78
C GLY A 143 9.50 -4.91 -5.99
N VAL A 144 8.68 -5.45 -6.89
CA VAL A 144 7.31 -4.98 -7.18
C VAL A 144 6.22 -5.79 -6.47
N TRP A 145 6.60 -6.70 -5.55
CA TRP A 145 5.70 -7.62 -4.86
C TRP A 145 5.10 -7.04 -3.57
N PHE A 146 4.62 -5.81 -3.67
CA PHE A 146 3.89 -5.12 -2.62
C PHE A 146 2.77 -4.27 -3.23
N VAL A 147 1.97 -3.64 -2.39
CA VAL A 147 0.93 -2.69 -2.81
C VAL A 147 0.78 -1.60 -1.78
N TYR A 148 0.68 -0.35 -2.22
CA TYR A 148 0.26 0.74 -1.35
C TYR A 148 -1.26 0.77 -1.20
N ARG A 149 -1.74 1.14 -0.02
CA ARG A 149 -3.17 1.16 0.33
C ARG A 149 -3.66 2.54 0.74
N ALA A 150 -2.84 3.31 1.45
CA ALA A 150 -3.25 4.62 1.94
C ALA A 150 -2.08 5.57 2.20
N VAL A 151 -2.41 6.84 2.34
CA VAL A 151 -1.56 7.88 2.92
C VAL A 151 -2.31 8.50 4.09
N LEU A 152 -1.64 8.59 5.23
CA LEU A 152 -2.12 9.26 6.44
C LEU A 152 -1.28 10.52 6.65
N VAL A 153 -1.91 11.68 6.81
CA VAL A 153 -1.23 12.90 7.24
C VAL A 153 -1.74 13.24 8.64
N VAL A 154 -0.81 13.52 9.55
CA VAL A 154 -1.14 13.80 10.94
C VAL A 154 -0.77 15.25 11.25
N ASN A 155 -1.59 15.95 12.03
CA ASN A 155 -1.34 17.34 12.43
C ASN A 155 -0.21 17.43 13.47
N MET A 156 1.01 17.04 13.08
CA MET A 156 2.24 17.03 13.86
C MET A 156 3.44 17.28 12.93
N ASN A 157 4.55 17.75 13.48
CA ASN A 157 5.82 17.79 12.76
C ASN A 157 6.50 16.41 12.74
N PHE A 158 7.34 16.18 11.73
CA PHE A 158 8.10 14.95 11.53
C PHE A 158 8.90 14.52 12.77
N GLY A 159 9.66 15.46 13.35
CA GLY A 159 10.51 15.20 14.50
C GLY A 159 9.78 14.82 15.79
N GLU A 160 8.47 15.05 15.90
CA GLU A 160 7.71 14.81 17.13
C GLU A 160 7.41 13.31 17.37
N LEU A 161 7.51 12.48 16.33
CA LEU A 161 7.10 11.08 16.38
C LEU A 161 8.26 10.08 16.47
N GLY A 162 9.50 10.57 16.43
CA GLY A 162 10.70 9.73 16.47
C GLY A 162 10.76 8.74 15.31
N VAL A 163 10.19 9.10 14.16
CA VAL A 163 10.29 8.33 12.93
C VAL A 163 11.70 8.52 12.37
N PRO A 164 12.38 7.46 11.88
CA PRO A 164 13.68 7.61 11.22
C PRO A 164 13.59 8.54 10.01
N GLU A 165 14.65 9.30 9.77
CA GLU A 165 14.76 10.16 8.58
C GLU A 165 14.68 9.29 7.30
N PRO A 166 13.84 9.64 6.32
CA PRO A 166 13.72 8.87 5.10
C PRO A 166 15.00 8.92 4.27
N VAL A 167 15.50 7.75 3.86
CA VAL A 167 16.60 7.66 2.89
C VAL A 167 15.99 7.38 1.54
N LEU A 168 16.21 8.26 0.56
CA LEU A 168 15.66 8.08 -0.78
C LEU A 168 16.09 6.72 -1.36
N PRO A 169 15.13 5.95 -1.94
CA PRO A 169 15.42 4.63 -2.46
C PRO A 169 16.23 4.76 -3.75
N LEU A 170 17.11 3.80 -4.02
CA LEU A 170 17.86 3.74 -5.28
C LEU A 170 17.03 3.04 -6.37
N PRO A 171 17.26 3.37 -7.66
CA PRO A 171 16.69 2.58 -8.76
C PRO A 171 17.11 1.11 -8.64
N VAL A 172 16.14 0.20 -8.72
CA VAL A 172 16.39 -1.25 -8.63
C VAL A 172 16.12 -2.00 -9.93
N LEU A 173 15.37 -1.38 -10.86
CA LEU A 173 15.10 -1.97 -12.18
C LEU A 173 16.28 -1.66 -13.10
N SER A 174 16.85 -2.70 -13.69
CA SER A 174 17.83 -2.59 -14.77
C SER A 174 17.16 -2.07 -16.05
N GLU A 175 17.96 -1.49 -16.95
CA GLU A 175 17.44 -1.01 -18.25
C GLU A 175 16.76 -2.11 -19.06
N LYS A 176 17.25 -3.36 -18.97
CA LYS A 176 16.61 -4.52 -19.61
C LYS A 176 15.23 -4.79 -19.02
N GLU A 177 15.07 -4.72 -17.70
CA GLU A 177 13.79 -4.90 -17.03
C GLU A 177 12.82 -3.77 -17.40
N LYS A 178 13.28 -2.51 -17.45
CA LYS A 178 12.46 -1.36 -17.86
C LYS A 178 11.94 -1.51 -19.30
N MET A 179 12.80 -1.88 -20.24
CA MET A 179 12.41 -2.11 -21.64
C MET A 179 11.35 -3.21 -21.76
N GLU A 180 11.47 -4.29 -20.98
CA GLU A 180 10.49 -5.38 -21.02
C GLU A 180 9.17 -4.99 -20.34
N ILE A 181 9.22 -4.26 -19.22
CA ILE A 181 8.03 -3.68 -18.59
C ILE A 181 7.30 -2.75 -19.56
N GLU A 182 8.02 -1.88 -20.28
CA GLU A 182 7.43 -0.98 -21.28
C GLU A 182 6.76 -1.78 -22.42
N ARG A 183 7.45 -2.80 -22.95
CA ARG A 183 6.90 -3.67 -24.00
C ARG A 183 5.62 -4.38 -23.54
N LEU A 184 5.62 -4.95 -22.34
CA LEU A 184 4.46 -5.63 -21.77
C LEU A 184 3.33 -4.65 -21.41
N THR A 185 3.66 -3.42 -21.01
CA THR A 185 2.67 -2.36 -20.73
C THR A 185 1.93 -1.97 -22.01
N LYS A 186 2.63 -1.80 -23.13
CA LYS A 186 1.98 -1.56 -24.44
C LYS A 186 1.03 -2.69 -24.82
N LEU A 187 1.42 -3.94 -24.58
CA LEU A 187 0.55 -5.10 -24.81
C LEU A 187 -0.66 -5.12 -23.85
N ALA A 188 -0.47 -4.70 -22.59
CA ALA A 188 -1.57 -4.56 -21.62
C ALA A 188 -2.57 -3.48 -22.07
N GLU A 189 -2.10 -2.36 -22.62
CA GLU A 189 -2.96 -1.31 -23.17
C GLU A 189 -3.81 -1.80 -24.34
N GLU A 190 -3.24 -2.59 -25.25
CA GLU A 190 -3.98 -3.22 -26.36
C GLU A 190 -5.11 -4.14 -25.88
N THR A 191 -4.97 -4.72 -24.69
CA THR A 191 -5.99 -5.58 -24.06
C THR A 191 -6.84 -4.84 -23.02
N PHE A 192 -6.75 -3.50 -22.96
CA PHE A 192 -7.43 -2.66 -21.97
C PHE A 192 -7.23 -3.13 -20.52
N TRP A 193 -6.03 -3.64 -20.22
CA TRP A 193 -5.65 -4.15 -18.90
C TRP A 193 -6.50 -5.33 -18.40
N GLN A 194 -7.17 -6.06 -19.31
CA GLN A 194 -8.05 -7.18 -18.95
C GLN A 194 -7.30 -8.52 -18.83
N ASP A 195 -6.16 -8.67 -19.52
CA ASP A 195 -5.37 -9.90 -19.48
C ASP A 195 -4.47 -9.94 -18.23
N SER A 196 -4.93 -10.66 -17.21
CA SER A 196 -4.20 -10.84 -15.95
C SER A 196 -2.85 -11.54 -16.13
N SER A 197 -2.66 -12.33 -17.20
CA SER A 197 -1.38 -13.00 -17.46
C SER A 197 -0.30 -12.00 -17.87
N ILE A 198 -0.65 -10.93 -18.59
CA ILE A 198 0.28 -9.85 -18.95
C ILE A 198 0.64 -9.05 -17.69
N LEU A 199 -0.35 -8.71 -16.86
CA LEU A 199 -0.09 -8.00 -15.60
C LEU A 199 0.84 -8.78 -14.67
N LEU A 200 0.67 -10.10 -14.62
CA LEU A 200 1.56 -10.97 -13.87
C LEU A 200 2.98 -10.98 -14.46
N GLN A 201 3.09 -11.08 -15.79
CA GLN A 201 4.38 -11.03 -16.48
C GLN A 201 5.13 -9.73 -16.19
N ILE A 202 4.44 -8.58 -16.20
CA ILE A 202 5.06 -7.28 -15.85
C ILE A 202 5.72 -7.34 -14.48
N ARG A 203 5.03 -7.89 -13.47
CA ARG A 203 5.63 -8.05 -12.14
C ARG A 203 6.77 -9.06 -12.09
N ASP A 204 6.65 -10.14 -12.85
CA ASP A 204 7.66 -11.18 -12.96
C ASP A 204 8.92 -10.73 -13.70
N VAL A 205 8.93 -9.57 -14.38
CA VAL A 205 10.16 -8.99 -14.95
C VAL A 205 11.15 -8.60 -13.86
N CYS A 206 10.66 -8.07 -12.73
CA CYS A 206 11.52 -7.62 -11.64
C CYS A 206 12.08 -8.83 -10.87
N GLU A 207 13.40 -9.01 -10.93
CA GLU A 207 14.06 -10.14 -10.25
C GLU A 207 14.23 -9.88 -8.74
N VAL A 208 14.31 -8.62 -8.32
CA VAL A 208 14.40 -8.24 -6.90
C VAL A 208 13.17 -8.73 -6.13
N GLY A 209 13.41 -9.43 -5.02
CA GLY A 209 12.35 -9.95 -4.16
C GLY A 209 11.49 -11.05 -4.78
N LYS A 210 11.63 -11.40 -6.07
CA LYS A 210 10.75 -12.34 -6.76
C LYS A 210 10.73 -13.73 -6.12
N LEU A 211 11.90 -14.27 -5.76
CA LEU A 211 11.97 -15.61 -5.16
C LEU A 211 11.28 -15.69 -3.79
N GLU A 212 11.35 -14.62 -3.01
CA GLU A 212 10.87 -14.62 -1.62
C GLU A 212 9.47 -14.01 -1.49
N TRP A 213 9.19 -12.93 -2.19
CA TRP A 213 8.03 -12.05 -1.98
C TRP A 213 6.93 -12.19 -3.02
N ARG A 214 7.21 -12.89 -4.13
CA ARG A 214 6.18 -13.19 -5.13
C ARG A 214 4.96 -13.84 -4.51
N TYR A 215 3.79 -13.42 -4.97
CA TYR A 215 2.52 -13.99 -4.53
C TYR A 215 2.44 -15.47 -4.94
N SER A 216 1.83 -16.28 -4.09
CA SER A 216 1.67 -17.72 -4.33
C SER A 216 0.31 -18.22 -3.82
N GLY A 217 -0.09 -19.41 -4.27
CA GLY A 217 -1.34 -20.04 -3.88
C GLY A 217 -2.56 -19.16 -4.15
N SER A 218 -3.51 -19.16 -3.20
CA SER A 218 -4.77 -18.41 -3.33
C SER A 218 -4.58 -16.90 -3.46
N LEU A 219 -3.50 -16.33 -2.92
CA LEU A 219 -3.20 -14.91 -3.09
C LEU A 219 -2.92 -14.57 -4.55
N LEU A 220 -2.09 -15.39 -5.21
CA LEU A 220 -1.74 -15.20 -6.62
C LEU A 220 -2.99 -15.34 -7.48
N ASP A 221 -3.76 -16.41 -7.27
CA ASP A 221 -4.98 -16.70 -8.03
C ASP A 221 -6.05 -15.60 -7.85
N TYR A 222 -6.12 -14.98 -6.67
CA TYR A 222 -7.05 -13.89 -6.44
C TYR A 222 -6.69 -12.64 -7.24
N PHE A 223 -5.41 -12.24 -7.24
CA PHE A 223 -4.99 -11.02 -7.95
C PHE A 223 -4.77 -11.24 -9.45
N TYR A 224 -4.46 -12.46 -9.85
CA TYR A 224 -4.19 -12.85 -11.23
C TYR A 224 -5.02 -14.11 -11.58
N PRO A 225 -6.34 -13.98 -11.77
CA PRO A 225 -7.25 -15.11 -11.97
C PRO A 225 -7.09 -15.71 -13.38
N ILE A 226 -6.01 -16.46 -13.60
CA ILE A 226 -5.68 -17.12 -14.87
C ILE A 226 -6.36 -18.49 -14.97
N GLN A 227 -6.26 -19.30 -13.91
CA GLN A 227 -6.82 -20.66 -13.85
C GLN A 227 -8.04 -20.74 -12.94
N THR A 228 -8.07 -19.93 -11.88
CA THR A 228 -9.11 -19.92 -10.85
C THR A 228 -9.73 -18.53 -10.79
N THR A 229 -11.06 -18.46 -10.72
CA THR A 229 -11.78 -17.18 -10.56
C THR A 229 -11.64 -16.64 -9.14
N LYS A 230 -11.71 -15.31 -8.97
CA LYS A 230 -11.74 -14.66 -7.63
C LYS A 230 -12.80 -15.27 -6.71
N THR A 231 -13.99 -15.55 -7.25
CA THR A 231 -15.11 -16.16 -6.50
C THR A 231 -14.76 -17.55 -5.99
N GLN A 232 -14.15 -18.40 -6.82
CA GLN A 232 -13.69 -19.72 -6.39
C GLN A 232 -12.63 -19.64 -5.29
N VAL A 233 -11.69 -18.70 -5.39
CA VAL A 233 -10.68 -18.46 -4.34
C VAL A 233 -11.34 -18.04 -3.02
N LEU A 234 -12.29 -17.12 -3.05
CA LEU A 234 -12.97 -16.64 -1.84
C LEU A 234 -13.80 -17.75 -1.18
N HIS A 235 -14.49 -18.58 -1.97
CA HIS A 235 -15.22 -19.73 -1.44
C HIS A 235 -14.30 -20.80 -0.87
N SER A 236 -13.11 -21.03 -1.46
CA SER A 236 -12.17 -22.01 -0.90
C SER A 236 -11.62 -21.55 0.45
N ILE A 237 -11.36 -20.24 0.64
CA ILE A 237 -10.99 -19.67 1.95
C ILE A 237 -12.08 -19.95 2.99
N LEU A 238 -13.36 -19.77 2.65
CA LEU A 238 -14.47 -20.03 3.58
C LEU A 238 -14.64 -21.51 3.96
N GLN A 239 -14.18 -22.42 3.12
CA GLN A 239 -14.28 -23.87 3.34
C GLN A 239 -13.10 -24.45 4.14
N GLN A 240 -12.00 -23.70 4.28
CA GLN A 240 -10.84 -24.17 5.03
C GLN A 240 -11.16 -24.27 6.53
N PRO A 241 -10.84 -25.39 7.19
CA PRO A 241 -11.08 -25.56 8.62
C PRO A 241 -10.36 -24.46 9.42
N HIS A 242 -10.96 -24.04 10.54
CA HIS A 242 -10.29 -23.15 11.47
C HIS A 242 -9.03 -23.84 11.99
N GLU A 243 -7.87 -23.34 11.59
CA GLU A 243 -6.61 -23.64 12.28
C GLU A 243 -6.74 -23.04 13.68
N THR A 244 -6.99 -23.91 14.66
CA THR A 244 -7.08 -23.61 16.09
C THR A 244 -5.70 -23.39 16.68
#